data_AF-A0A5B7BJW4-F1
#
_entry.id   AF-A0A5B7BJW4-F1
#
_cell.length_a   1.000
_cell.length_b   1.000
_cell.length_c   1.000
_cell.angle_alpha   90.00
_cell.angle_beta   90.00
_cell.angle_gamma   90.00
#
_symmetry.space_group_name_H-M   'P 1'
#
loop_
_entity.id
_entity.type
_entity.pdbx_description
1 polymer ?
#
loop_
_entity_poly.entity_id
_entity_poly.type
_entity_poly.pdbx_seq_one_letter_code
_entity_poly.pdbx_strand_id
1 'polypeptide(L)'
;HTQSSSHVTQRMRRQTQTQTQFDKNVTNQCFSNLDDALNLFNQMLRMKPLPYVVQFNNLLVSIARMKHYSTVISLSKRMICVIKPDVFTLTIVINCFCHLSRVDFAFSVLAKIFKLGLEPNTVTFTTLIKGLCVHGQIAKAVKFF
;
A
#
# COMPACT_ATOMS: atom_id res chain seq x y z
N HIS A 1 -37.45 -25.19 -5.38
CA HIS A 1 -36.07 -24.80 -5.77
C HIS A 1 -35.83 -23.29 -5.91
N THR A 2 -36.77 -22.39 -5.58
CA THR A 2 -36.66 -20.94 -5.84
C THR A 2 -36.25 -20.08 -4.65
N GLN A 3 -36.37 -20.56 -3.40
CA GLN A 3 -36.01 -19.78 -2.20
C GLN A 3 -34.49 -19.65 -1.98
N SER A 4 -33.67 -20.58 -2.50
CA SER A 4 -32.22 -20.53 -2.30
C SER A 4 -31.53 -19.43 -3.13
N SER A 5 -32.13 -19.03 -4.26
CA SER A 5 -31.54 -18.02 -5.16
C SER A 5 -31.76 -16.59 -4.66
N SER A 6 -32.92 -16.29 -4.05
CA SER A 6 -33.24 -14.95 -3.52
C SER A 6 -32.39 -14.57 -2.30
N HIS A 7 -32.11 -15.54 -1.42
CA HIS A 7 -31.24 -15.31 -0.26
C HIS A 7 -29.78 -15.02 -0.65
N VAL A 8 -29.26 -15.65 -1.72
CA VAL A 8 -27.90 -15.38 -2.22
C VAL A 8 -27.80 -13.96 -2.78
N THR A 9 -28.79 -13.53 -3.58
CA THR A 9 -28.80 -12.17 -4.17
C THR A 9 -28.96 -11.08 -3.10
N GLN A 10 -29.74 -11.32 -2.05
CA GLN A 10 -29.91 -10.37 -0.95
C GLN A 10 -28.66 -10.26 -0.07
N ARG A 11 -27.93 -11.38 0.12
CA ARG A 11 -26.64 -11.44 0.84
C ARG A 11 -25.53 -10.74 0.05
N MET A 12 -25.48 -10.92 -1.27
CA MET A 12 -24.57 -10.21 -2.17
C MET A 12 -24.86 -8.69 -2.18
N ARG A 13 -26.13 -8.27 -2.21
CA ARG A 13 -26.53 -6.85 -2.15
C ARG A 13 -26.17 -6.17 -0.82
N ARG A 14 -26.36 -6.86 0.31
CA ARG A 14 -25.91 -6.36 1.63
C ARG A 14 -24.39 -6.26 1.72
N GLN A 15 -23.66 -7.26 1.23
CA GLN A 15 -22.18 -7.22 1.20
C GLN A 15 -21.66 -6.08 0.32
N THR A 16 -22.23 -5.86 -0.87
CA THR A 16 -21.85 -4.74 -1.73
C THR A 16 -22.17 -3.39 -1.11
N GLN A 17 -23.33 -3.20 -0.47
CA GLN A 17 -23.64 -1.96 0.26
C GLN A 17 -22.66 -1.67 1.40
N THR A 18 -22.30 -2.69 2.19
CA THR A 18 -21.35 -2.55 3.30
C THR A 18 -19.94 -2.21 2.79
N GLN A 19 -19.52 -2.84 1.69
CA GLN A 19 -18.26 -2.53 1.02
C GLN A 19 -18.23 -1.08 0.52
N THR A 20 -19.31 -0.63 -0.14
CA THR A 20 -19.39 0.74 -0.69
C THR A 20 -19.35 1.82 0.40
N GLN A 21 -19.92 1.54 1.57
CA GLN A 21 -19.93 2.45 2.72
C GLN A 21 -18.56 2.50 3.42
N PHE A 22 -17.89 1.34 3.52
CA PHE A 22 -16.50 1.25 3.97
C PHE A 22 -15.54 1.97 3.02
N ASP A 23 -15.72 1.78 1.71
CA ASP A 23 -14.89 2.40 0.67
C ASP A 23 -14.96 3.93 0.75
N LYS A 24 -16.16 4.50 0.93
CA LYS A 24 -16.35 5.95 1.14
C LYS A 24 -15.66 6.47 2.40
N ASN A 25 -15.71 5.72 3.50
CA ASN A 25 -15.10 6.11 4.77
C ASN A 25 -13.57 6.04 4.73
N VAL A 26 -12.98 5.04 4.05
CA VAL A 26 -11.53 4.91 3.92
C VAL A 26 -10.93 5.89 2.92
N THR A 27 -11.64 6.24 1.84
CA THR A 27 -11.13 7.22 0.84
C THR A 27 -10.99 8.64 1.37
N ASN A 28 -11.62 8.98 2.50
CA ASN A 28 -11.68 10.36 3.01
C ASN A 28 -11.03 10.56 4.39
N GLN A 29 -10.37 9.53 4.96
CA GLN A 29 -9.74 9.64 6.27
C GLN A 29 -8.24 9.95 6.17
N CYS A 30 -7.89 11.18 6.51
CA CYS A 30 -6.54 11.53 6.95
C CYS A 30 -6.41 11.10 8.42
N PHE A 31 -5.65 10.03 8.70
CA PHE A 31 -5.41 9.62 10.09
C PHE A 31 -4.57 10.68 10.80
N SER A 32 -5.03 11.13 11.96
CA SER A 32 -4.31 12.09 12.80
C SER A 32 -3.31 11.42 13.74
N ASN A 33 -3.50 10.12 14.05
CA ASN A 33 -2.61 9.34 14.90
C ASN A 33 -2.31 7.95 14.29
N LEU A 34 -1.21 7.35 14.75
CA LEU A 34 -0.75 6.04 14.28
C LEU A 34 -1.66 4.89 14.75
N ASP A 35 -2.18 4.95 15.98
CA ASP A 35 -2.92 3.85 16.58
C ASP A 35 -4.24 3.57 15.87
N ASP A 36 -4.97 4.61 15.47
CA ASP A 36 -6.19 4.50 14.68
C ASP A 36 -5.89 3.88 13.31
N ALA A 37 -4.79 4.30 12.69
CA ALA A 37 -4.36 3.73 11.41
C ALA A 37 -4.00 2.23 11.54
N LEU A 38 -3.35 1.83 12.64
CA LEU A 38 -3.04 0.44 12.93
C LEU A 38 -4.28 -0.40 13.23
N ASN A 39 -5.22 0.17 13.99
CA ASN A 39 -6.51 -0.46 14.29
C ASN A 39 -7.31 -0.69 13.01
N LEU A 40 -7.38 0.31 12.14
CA LEU A 40 -8.03 0.16 10.83
C LEU A 40 -7.33 -0.90 9.98
N PHE A 41 -6.00 -0.91 9.93
CA PHE A 41 -5.26 -1.93 9.17
C PHE A 41 -5.61 -3.35 9.66
N ASN A 42 -5.66 -3.55 10.98
CA ASN A 42 -6.02 -4.83 11.57
C ASN A 42 -7.49 -5.19 11.31
N GLN A 43 -8.40 -4.22 11.32
CA GLN A 43 -9.80 -4.40 10.94
C GLN A 43 -9.90 -4.84 9.49
N MET A 44 -9.22 -4.16 8.57
CA MET A 44 -9.18 -4.48 7.14
C MET A 44 -8.74 -5.92 6.88
N LEU A 45 -7.72 -6.41 7.60
CA LEU A 45 -7.27 -7.80 7.47
C LEU A 45 -8.31 -8.84 7.94
N ARG A 46 -9.23 -8.46 8.83
CA ARG A 46 -10.28 -9.34 9.37
C ARG A 46 -11.57 -9.30 8.53
N MET A 47 -11.73 -8.31 7.66
CA MET A 47 -12.94 -8.15 6.85
C MET A 47 -13.13 -9.30 5.84
N LYS A 48 -14.40 -9.64 5.59
CA LYS A 48 -14.85 -10.60 4.58
C LYS A 48 -16.06 -10.01 3.84
N PRO A 49 -15.95 -9.65 2.54
CA PRO A 49 -14.76 -9.81 1.68
C PRO A 49 -13.62 -8.88 2.08
N LEU A 50 -12.41 -9.20 1.61
CA LEU A 50 -11.21 -8.41 1.91
C LEU A 50 -11.26 -7.07 1.14
N PRO A 51 -10.79 -5.96 1.72
CA PRO A 51 -10.71 -4.69 1.00
C PRO A 51 -9.78 -4.77 -0.22
N TYR A 52 -9.97 -3.86 -1.18
CA TYR A 52 -9.07 -3.79 -2.32
C TYR A 52 -7.71 -3.19 -1.93
N VAL A 53 -6.72 -3.41 -2.80
CA VAL A 53 -5.35 -2.93 -2.58
C VAL A 53 -5.27 -1.41 -2.40
N VAL A 54 -6.17 -0.66 -3.04
CA VAL A 54 -6.23 0.82 -2.97
C VAL A 54 -6.50 1.31 -1.55
N GLN A 55 -7.42 0.68 -0.80
CA GLN A 55 -7.70 1.06 0.58
C GLN A 55 -6.47 0.87 1.46
N PHE A 56 -5.73 -0.23 1.27
CA PHE A 56 -4.48 -0.47 2.01
C PHE A 56 -3.42 0.57 1.63
N ASN A 57 -3.28 0.86 0.34
CA ASN A 57 -2.32 1.85 -0.15
C ASN A 57 -2.59 3.23 0.46
N ASN A 58 -3.85 3.68 0.53
CA ASN A 58 -4.21 4.96 1.15
C ASN A 58 -3.79 5.02 2.63
N LEU A 59 -4.03 3.93 3.36
CA LEU A 59 -3.63 3.82 4.77
C LEU A 59 -2.10 3.85 4.93
N LEU A 60 -1.37 3.13 4.09
CA LEU A 60 0.09 3.13 4.09
C LEU A 60 0.66 4.52 3.75
N VAL A 61 0.07 5.23 2.79
CA VAL A 61 0.44 6.61 2.45
C VAL A 61 0.23 7.53 3.66
N SER A 62 -0.90 7.42 4.35
CA SER A 62 -1.16 8.21 5.56
C SER A 62 -0.13 7.96 6.65
N ILE A 63 0.21 6.69 6.91
CA ILE A 63 1.25 6.33 7.90
C ILE A 63 2.64 6.83 7.46
N ALA A 64 2.95 6.77 6.16
CA ALA A 64 4.19 7.33 5.62
C ALA A 64 4.25 8.87 5.78
N ARG A 65 3.13 9.58 5.62
CA ARG A 65 3.05 11.03 5.85
C ARG A 65 3.26 11.40 7.32
N MET A 66 2.85 10.52 8.24
CA MET A 66 3.18 10.61 9.68
C MET A 66 4.64 10.23 9.99
N LYS A 67 5.47 9.95 8.98
CA LYS A 67 6.89 9.55 9.09
C LYS A 67 7.13 8.21 9.79
N HIS A 68 6.11 7.38 9.95
CA HIS A 68 6.24 6.02 10.51
C HIS A 68 6.65 4.99 9.44
N TYR A 69 7.77 5.24 8.77
CA TYR A 69 8.23 4.46 7.62
C TYR A 69 8.50 2.98 7.94
N SER A 70 9.12 2.69 9.08
CA SER A 70 9.37 1.31 9.55
C SER A 70 8.06 0.54 9.76
N THR A 71 7.02 1.23 10.21
CA THR A 71 5.67 0.66 10.36
C THR A 71 5.09 0.33 9.00
N VAL A 72 5.15 1.24 8.03
CA VAL A 72 4.69 1.00 6.65
C VAL A 72 5.34 -0.25 6.06
N ILE A 73 6.65 -0.41 6.22
CA ILE A 73 7.38 -1.60 5.71
C ILE A 73 6.85 -2.89 6.37
N SER A 74 6.64 -2.86 7.69
CA SER A 74 6.11 -4.01 8.44
C SER A 74 4.68 -4.36 8.03
N LEU A 75 3.81 -3.36 7.87
CA LEU A 75 2.44 -3.54 7.42
C LEU A 75 2.37 -4.03 5.97
N SER A 76 3.23 -3.51 5.09
CA SER A 76 3.31 -3.94 3.69
C SER A 76 3.68 -5.41 3.59
N LYS A 77 4.61 -5.91 4.42
CA LYS A 77 4.92 -7.35 4.48
C LYS A 77 3.69 -8.18 4.88
N ARG A 78 2.90 -7.70 5.85
CA ARG A 78 1.68 -8.38 6.30
C ARG A 78 0.58 -8.38 5.22
N MET A 79 0.36 -7.26 4.52
CA MET A 79 -0.68 -7.20 3.47
C MET A 79 -0.31 -8.07 2.27
N ILE A 80 0.97 -8.17 1.90
CA ILE A 80 1.43 -8.92 0.73
C ILE A 80 1.18 -10.44 0.88
N CYS A 81 1.05 -10.94 2.12
CA CYS A 81 0.68 -12.33 2.38
C CYS A 81 -0.78 -12.65 2.03
N VAL A 82 -1.65 -11.64 1.93
CA VAL A 82 -3.10 -11.82 1.73
C VAL A 82 -3.62 -11.14 0.46
N ILE A 83 -2.92 -10.13 -0.06
CA ILE A 83 -3.28 -9.35 -1.25
C ILE A 83 -2.06 -9.17 -2.13
N LYS A 84 -2.23 -9.36 -3.44
CA LYS A 84 -1.18 -9.07 -4.41
C LYS A 84 -0.92 -7.56 -4.47
N PRO A 85 0.32 -7.09 -4.21
CA PRO A 85 0.64 -5.67 -4.30
C PRO A 85 0.68 -5.23 -5.78
N ASP A 86 0.39 -3.96 -6.01
CA ASP A 86 0.60 -3.30 -7.29
C ASP A 86 1.89 -2.45 -7.27
N VAL A 87 2.20 -1.82 -8.42
CA VAL A 87 3.36 -0.92 -8.56
C VAL A 87 3.29 0.22 -7.55
N PHE A 88 2.09 0.71 -7.24
CA PHE A 88 1.90 1.81 -6.30
C PHE A 88 2.22 1.39 -4.86
N THR A 89 1.74 0.22 -4.40
CA THR A 89 2.11 -0.38 -3.11
C THR A 89 3.63 -0.47 -2.97
N LEU A 90 4.31 -1.01 -3.98
CA LEU A 90 5.76 -1.21 -3.95
C LEU A 90 6.52 0.12 -4.01
N THR A 91 5.99 1.13 -4.72
CA THR A 91 6.55 2.49 -4.75
C THR A 91 6.44 3.18 -3.39
N ILE A 92 5.37 2.97 -2.62
CA ILE A 92 5.26 3.46 -1.24
C ILE A 92 6.37 2.87 -0.37
N VAL A 93 6.64 1.57 -0.49
CA VAL A 93 7.70 0.88 0.25
C VAL A 93 9.09 1.40 -0.14
N ILE A 94 9.33 1.62 -1.45
CA ILE A 94 10.56 2.27 -1.97
C ILE A 94 10.76 3.63 -1.30
N ASN A 95 9.73 4.48 -1.30
CA ASN A 95 9.80 5.80 -0.67
C ASN A 95 10.15 5.70 0.83
N CYS A 96 9.55 4.75 1.55
CA CYS A 96 9.85 4.52 2.97
C CYS A 96 11.31 4.11 3.20
N PHE A 97 11.85 3.21 2.38
CA PHE A 97 13.27 2.85 2.46
C PHE A 97 14.20 4.02 2.13
N CYS A 98 13.84 4.83 1.12
CA CYS A 98 14.57 6.07 0.83
C CYS A 98 14.57 7.00 2.05
N HIS A 99 13.44 7.23 2.72
CA HIS A 99 13.39 8.08 3.92
C HIS A 99 14.18 7.54 5.12
N LEU A 100 14.41 6.22 5.18
CA LEU A 100 15.21 5.59 6.23
C LEU A 100 16.71 5.50 5.88
N SER A 101 17.17 6.15 4.80
CA SER A 101 18.55 6.03 4.28
C SER A 101 18.95 4.61 3.89
N ARG A 102 17.97 3.76 3.53
CA ARG A 102 18.14 2.34 3.16
C ARG A 102 17.88 2.12 1.68
N VAL A 103 18.55 2.91 0.84
CA VAL A 103 18.29 2.96 -0.61
C VAL A 103 18.64 1.63 -1.30
N ASP A 104 19.55 0.85 -0.74
CA ASP A 104 19.84 -0.54 -1.13
C ASP A 104 18.60 -1.45 -1.06
N PHE A 105 17.80 -1.32 0.00
CA PHE A 105 16.52 -2.03 0.12
C PHE A 105 15.47 -1.47 -0.84
N ALA A 106 15.51 -0.16 -1.12
CA ALA A 106 14.64 0.44 -2.12
C ALA A 106 14.89 -0.16 -3.52
N PHE A 107 16.15 -0.35 -3.91
CA PHE A 107 16.53 -1.06 -5.14
C PHE A 107 16.12 -2.53 -5.14
N SER A 108 16.20 -3.19 -3.98
CA SER A 108 15.72 -4.57 -3.84
C SER A 108 14.20 -4.67 -4.08
N VAL A 109 13.43 -3.64 -3.69
CA VAL A 109 12.00 -3.56 -4.00
C VAL A 109 11.76 -3.26 -5.48
N LEU A 110 12.58 -2.42 -6.12
CA LEU A 110 12.52 -2.23 -7.58
C LEU A 110 12.76 -3.54 -8.33
N ALA A 111 13.77 -4.32 -7.94
CA ALA A 111 14.01 -5.65 -8.51
C ALA A 111 12.79 -6.59 -8.31
N LYS A 112 12.10 -6.46 -7.18
CA LYS A 112 10.84 -7.19 -6.93
C LYS A 112 9.71 -6.76 -7.87
N ILE A 113 9.59 -5.48 -8.22
CA ILE A 113 8.62 -4.99 -9.22
C ILE A 113 8.81 -5.75 -10.54
N PHE A 114 10.05 -5.77 -11.06
CA PHE A 114 10.38 -6.52 -12.28
C PHE A 114 10.13 -8.02 -12.16
N LYS A 115 10.53 -8.64 -11.03
CA LYS A 115 10.31 -10.07 -10.80
C LYS A 115 8.82 -10.47 -10.78
N LEU A 116 7.94 -9.53 -10.41
CA LEU A 116 6.49 -9.75 -10.42
C LEU A 116 5.85 -9.49 -11.80
N GLY A 117 6.64 -9.16 -12.82
CA GLY A 117 6.16 -8.78 -14.15
C GLY A 117 5.42 -7.44 -14.15
N LEU A 118 5.70 -6.57 -13.18
CA LEU A 118 5.12 -5.24 -13.09
C LEU A 118 6.07 -4.24 -13.73
N GLU A 119 5.53 -3.20 -14.36
CA GLU A 119 6.32 -2.12 -14.96
C GLU A 119 6.45 -0.96 -13.97
N PRO A 120 7.67 -0.62 -13.50
CA PRO A 120 7.87 0.60 -12.73
C PRO A 120 7.55 1.82 -13.59
N ASN A 121 7.01 2.87 -12.96
CA ASN A 121 6.67 4.10 -13.67
C ASN A 121 7.62 5.25 -13.29
N THR A 122 7.43 6.41 -13.92
CA THR A 122 8.21 7.63 -13.64
C THR A 122 8.23 7.98 -12.16
N VAL A 123 7.13 7.77 -11.42
CA VAL A 123 7.07 8.03 -9.98
C VAL A 123 8.01 7.11 -9.21
N THR A 124 8.11 5.83 -9.58
CA THR A 124 9.05 4.88 -8.98
C THR A 124 10.50 5.33 -9.15
N PHE A 125 10.91 5.68 -10.37
CA PHE A 125 12.28 6.10 -10.67
C PHE A 125 12.65 7.44 -10.02
N THR A 126 11.76 8.44 -10.13
CA THR A 126 11.97 9.76 -9.50
C THR A 126 12.07 9.66 -7.98
N THR A 127 11.32 8.75 -7.35
CA THR A 127 11.42 8.46 -5.90
C THR A 127 12.81 7.94 -5.51
N LEU A 128 13.39 7.03 -6.30
CA LEU A 128 14.74 6.50 -6.06
C LEU A 128 15.82 7.57 -6.24
N ILE A 129 15.74 8.34 -7.33
CA ILE A 129 16.67 9.45 -7.61
C ILE A 129 16.63 10.46 -6.47
N LYS A 130 15.42 10.88 -6.05
CA LYS A 130 15.24 11.79 -4.91
C LYS A 130 15.86 11.22 -3.64
N GLY A 131 15.62 9.94 -3.35
CA GLY A 131 16.22 9.25 -2.20
C GLY A 131 17.75 9.28 -2.23
N LEU A 132 18.37 9.00 -3.37
CA LEU A 132 19.82 9.07 -3.53
C LEU A 132 20.37 10.49 -3.32
N CYS A 133 19.72 11.49 -3.92
CA CYS A 133 20.14 12.89 -3.79
C CYS A 133 20.06 13.39 -2.34
N VAL A 134 18.96 13.09 -1.63
CA VAL A 134 18.77 13.50 -0.23
C VAL A 134 19.84 12.92 0.69
N HIS A 135 20.37 11.74 0.38
CA HIS A 135 21.44 11.09 1.16
C HIS A 135 22.84 11.33 0.60
N GLY A 136 23.03 12.36 -0.23
CA GLY A 136 24.33 12.74 -0.78
C GLY A 136 24.94 11.73 -1.77
N GLN A 137 24.19 10.72 -2.20
CA GLN A 137 24.64 9.70 -3.15
C GLN A 137 24.46 10.17 -4.61
N ILE A 138 24.83 11.41 -4.90
CA ILE A 138 24.61 12.09 -6.19
C ILE A 138 25.25 11.31 -7.34
N ALA A 139 26.48 10.80 -7.16
CA ALA A 139 27.16 10.00 -8.18
C ALA A 139 26.37 8.73 -8.56
N LYS A 140 25.67 8.10 -7.60
CA LYS A 140 24.80 6.97 -7.89
C LYS A 140 23.49 7.42 -8.55
N ALA A 141 22.96 8.58 -8.17
CA ALA A 141 21.77 9.16 -8.81
C ALA A 141 22.02 9.46 -10.29
N VAL A 142 23.16 10.08 -10.61
CA VAL A 142 23.57 10.38 -12.00
C VAL A 142 23.83 9.12 -12.81
N LYS A 143 24.37 8.05 -12.21
CA LYS A 143 24.55 6.76 -12.89
C LYS A 143 23.23 6.01 -13.12
N PHE A 144 22.20 6.32 -12.33
CA PHE A 144 20.91 5.64 -12.39
C PHE A 144 19.96 6.29 -13.40
N PHE A 145 20.12 7.58 -13.67
CA PHE A 145 19.42 8.33 -14.72
C PHE A 145 20.18 8.20 -16.05
#